data_AF-A0AAP0ZAY7-F1
#
_entry.id   AF-A0AAP0ZAY7-F1
#
_cell.length_a   1.000
_cell.length_b   1.000
_cell.length_c   1.000
_cell.angle_alpha   90.00
_cell.angle_beta   90.00
_cell.angle_gamma   90.00
#
_symmetry.space_group_name_H-M   'P 1'
#
loop_
_entity.id
_entity.type
_entity.pdbx_description
1 polymer ?
#
loop_
_entity_poly.entity_id
_entity_poly.type
_entity_poly.pdbx_seq_one_letter_code
_entity_poly.pdbx_strand_id
1 'polypeptide(L)' 'MFRAMATQWRTGVGGITGLDYNVLPWLMKIEGVDDEAAALNDVRVMERAALDLIHSKGA' A
#
# COMPACT_ATOMS: atom_id res chain seq x y z
N MET A 1 -4.74 7.72 -3.56
CA MET A 1 -3.54 7.23 -2.84
C MET A 1 -3.15 5.79 -3.17
N PHE A 2 -3.95 4.77 -2.79
CA PHE A 2 -3.56 3.36 -2.95
C PHE A 2 -3.09 2.96 -4.38
N ARG A 3 -3.77 3.45 -5.42
CA ARG A 3 -3.37 3.23 -6.82
C ARG A 3 -1.97 3.77 -7.14
N ALA A 4 -1.58 4.92 -6.59
CA ALA A 4 -0.27 5.50 -6.79
C ALA A 4 0.83 4.66 -6.11
N MET A 5 0.49 3.97 -5.01
CA MET A 5 1.37 3.03 -4.33
C MET A 5 1.45 1.65 -4.99
N ALA A 6 0.62 1.35 -5.99
CA ALA A 6 0.48 -0.02 -6.52
C ALA A 6 1.77 -0.60 -7.13
N THR A 7 2.77 0.23 -7.43
CA THR A 7 4.10 -0.19 -7.92
C THR A 7 5.14 -0.33 -6.81
N GLN A 8 4.83 0.10 -5.58
CA GLN A 8 5.75 0.20 -4.46
C GLN A 8 5.62 -1.00 -3.52
N TRP A 9 5.54 -2.22 -4.06
CA TRP A 9 5.49 -3.43 -3.25
C TRP A 9 6.89 -3.86 -2.83
N ARG A 10 7.05 -4.11 -1.54
CA ARG A 10 8.22 -4.79 -0.98
C ARG A 10 8.04 -6.29 -1.15
N THR A 11 9.12 -6.95 -1.54
CA THR A 11 9.18 -8.40 -1.71
C THR A 11 10.29 -8.97 -0.83
N GLY A 12 10.08 -10.18 -0.33
CA GLY A 12 11.06 -10.92 0.47
C GLY A 12 11.08 -12.39 0.06
N VAL A 13 11.78 -13.21 0.84
CA VAL A 13 11.73 -14.66 0.68
C VAL A 13 10.29 -15.11 0.95
N GLY A 14 9.60 -15.63 -0.08
CA GLY A 14 8.18 -16.01 -0.01
C GLY A 14 7.21 -15.06 -0.72
N GLY A 15 7.68 -13.99 -1.38
CA GLY A 15 6.85 -13.15 -2.25
C GLY A 15 6.61 -11.74 -1.72
N ILE A 16 5.44 -11.18 -2.04
CA ILE A 16 5.05 -9.81 -1.66
C ILE A 16 4.74 -9.77 -0.16
N THR A 17 5.30 -8.81 0.57
CA THR A 17 5.12 -8.69 2.02
C THR A 17 4.34 -7.45 2.45
N GLY A 18 4.28 -6.41 1.61
CA GLY A 18 3.55 -5.16 1.90
C GLY A 18 4.00 -4.02 0.99
N LEU A 19 3.34 -2.87 1.10
CA LEU A 19 3.68 -1.63 0.43
C LEU A 19 4.83 -0.90 1.14
N ASP A 20 5.60 -0.13 0.39
CA ASP A 20 6.65 0.73 0.92
C ASP A 20 6.07 2.05 1.44
N TYR A 21 5.94 2.14 2.76
CA TYR A 21 5.43 3.33 3.44
C TYR A 21 6.40 4.52 3.39
N ASN A 22 7.67 4.36 3.00
CA ASN A 22 8.60 5.49 2.87
C ASN A 22 8.22 6.42 1.71
N VAL A 23 7.53 5.90 0.69
CA VAL A 23 7.10 6.65 -0.49
C VAL A 23 5.76 7.37 -0.25
N LEU A 24 4.99 6.94 0.75
CA LEU A 24 3.64 7.43 1.02
C LEU A 24 3.56 8.94 1.30
N PRO A 25 4.41 9.54 2.19
CA PRO A 25 4.36 10.99 2.43
C PRO A 25 4.67 11.81 1.17
N TRP A 26 5.59 11.33 0.33
CA TRP A 26 5.93 12.01 -0.92
C TRP A 26 4.77 11.98 -1.92
N LEU A 27 4.06 10.84 -2.03
CA LEU A 27 2.87 10.74 -2.87
C LEU A 27 1.71 11.60 -2.32
N MET A 28 1.49 11.61 -1.00
CA MET A 28 0.49 12.48 -0.37
C MET A 28 0.74 13.95 -0.69
N LYS A 29 2.00 14.37 -0.65
CA LYS A 29 2.41 15.72 -1.04
C LYS A 29 2.15 16.04 -2.51
N ILE A 30 2.47 15.12 -3.43
CA ILE A 30 2.27 15.33 -4.88
C ILE A 30 0.79 15.43 -5.24
N GLU A 31 -0.02 14.58 -4.62
CA GLU A 31 -1.45 14.48 -4.88
C GLU A 31 -2.28 15.53 -4.12
N GLY A 32 -1.63 16.35 -3.27
CA GLY A 32 -2.31 17.40 -2.48
C GLY A 32 -3.30 16.83 -1.47
N VAL A 33 -2.93 15.76 -0.75
CA VAL A 33 -3.79 15.15 0.27
C VAL A 33 -3.81 16.02 1.52
N ASP A 34 -4.99 16.53 1.88
CA ASP A 34 -5.18 17.33 3.09
C ASP A 34 -5.34 16.48 4.37
N ASP A 35 -6.06 15.36 4.28
CA ASP A 35 -6.27 14.42 5.39
C ASP A 35 -5.38 13.17 5.22
N GLU A 36 -4.11 13.32 5.59
CA GLU A 36 -3.12 12.25 5.52
C GLU A 36 -3.51 11.05 6.42
N ALA A 37 -4.20 11.29 7.54
CA ALA A 37 -4.59 10.25 8.48
C ALA A 37 -5.68 9.34 7.89
N ALA A 38 -6.71 9.93 7.28
CA ALA A 38 -7.74 9.18 6.56
C ALA A 38 -7.13 8.41 5.38
N ALA A 39 -6.30 9.08 4.58
CA ALA A 39 -5.64 8.46 3.42
C ALA A 39 -4.71 7.30 3.81
N LEU A 40 -3.98 7.41 4.94
CA LEU A 40 -3.18 6.32 5.49
C LEU A 40 -4.04 5.13 5.89
N ASN A 41 -5.20 5.37 6.52
CA ASN A 41 -6.10 4.31 6.94
C ASN A 41 -6.68 3.57 5.73
N ASP A 42 -7.12 4.30 4.71
CA ASP A 42 -7.62 3.73 3.46
C ASP A 42 -6.57 2.85 2.77
N VAL A 43 -5.31 3.30 2.73
CA VAL A 43 -4.19 2.50 2.19
C VAL A 43 -4.02 1.20 2.95
N ARG A 44 -4.08 1.23 4.29
CA ARG A 44 -3.94 0.02 5.13
C ARG A 44 -5.07 -0.99 4.90
N VAL A 45 -6.30 -0.51 4.78
CA VAL A 45 -7.47 -1.37 4.49
C VAL A 45 -7.29 -2.06 3.14
N MET A 46 -6.92 -1.30 2.10
CA MET A 46 -6.73 -1.82 0.75
C MET A 46 -5.51 -2.75 0.64
N GLU A 47 -4.41 -2.43 1.32
CA GLU A 47 -3.21 -3.28 1.41
C GLU A 47 -3.56 -4.63 2.03
N ARG A 48 -4.29 -4.63 3.14
CA ARG A 48 -4.69 -5.86 3.81
C ARG A 48 -5.53 -6.75 2.91
N ALA A 49 -6.52 -6.18 2.24
CA ALA A 49 -7.35 -6.91 1.28
C ALA A 49 -6.51 -7.49 0.12
N ALA A 50 -5.55 -6.72 -0.40
CA ALA A 50 -4.66 -7.18 -1.45
C ALA A 50 -3.75 -8.34 -0.99
N LEU A 51 -3.16 -8.24 0.21
CA LEU A 51 -2.32 -9.30 0.79
C LEU A 51 -3.13 -10.57 1.05
N ASP A 52 -4.35 -10.46 1.59
CA ASP A 52 -5.24 -11.61 1.80
C ASP A 52 -5.54 -12.31 0.47
N LEU A 53 -5.80 -11.55 -0.61
CA LEU A 53 -6.00 -12.09 -1.96
C LEU A 53 -4.74 -12.76 -2.53
N ILE A 54 -3.57 -12.12 -2.40
CA ILE A 54 -2.29 -12.65 -2.89
C ILE A 54 -1.96 -13.96 -2.18
N HIS A 55 -2.08 -14.00 -0.85
CA HIS A 55 -1.81 -15.20 -0.07
C HIS A 55 -2.87 -16.29 -0.27
N SER A 56 -4.16 -15.92 -0.45
CA SER A 56 -5.21 -16.90 -0.76
C SER A 56 -5.02 -17.59 -2.11
N LYS A 57 -4.35 -16.93 -3.07
CA LYS A 57 -4.01 -17.49 -4.38
C LYS A 57 -2.66 -18.21 -4.42
N GLY A 58 -1.91 -18.15 -3.32
CA GLY A 58 -0.61 -18.82 -3.15
C GLY A 58 -0.66 -20.11 -2.34
N ALA A 59 -1.86 -20.62 -2.02
CA ALA A 59 -2.08 -21.91 -1.36
C ALA A 59 -2.44 -23.00 -2.38
#